data_AF-A0A062VAG4-F1
#
_entry.id   AF-A0A062VAG4-F1
#
_cell.length_a   1.000
_cell.length_b   1.000
_cell.length_c   1.000
_cell.angle_alpha   90.00
_cell.angle_beta   90.00
_cell.angle_gamma   90.00
#
_symmetry.space_group_name_H-M   'P 1'
#
loop_
_entity.id
_entity.type
_entity.pdbx_description
1 polymer ?
#
loop_
_entity_poly.entity_id
_entity_poly.type
_entity_poly.pdbx_seq_one_letter_code
_entity_poly.pdbx_strand_id
1 'polypeptide(L)' 'MNNVSEVKKAFRAARIAGEQMLSHGRITWDDFSNTMRGYEIELEGMGVDL' A
#
# COMPACT_ATOMS: atom_id res chain seq x y z
N MET A 1 -13.74 14.13 -0.14
CA MET A 1 -13.39 13.01 -1.05
C MET A 1 -11.87 13.00 -1.13
N ASN A 2 -11.20 11.96 -0.62
CA ASN A 2 -9.75 11.85 -0.79
C ASN A 2 -9.47 11.81 -2.29
N ASN A 3 -8.55 12.64 -2.76
CA ASN A 3 -8.21 12.67 -4.17
C ASN A 3 -7.41 11.39 -4.49
N VAL A 4 -7.75 10.67 -5.57
CA VAL A 4 -7.01 9.49 -6.03
C VAL A 4 -5.49 9.70 -6.04
N SER A 5 -5.05 10.93 -6.37
CA SER A 5 -3.64 11.32 -6.33
C SER A 5 -3.01 11.24 -4.94
N GLU A 6 -3.73 11.63 -3.89
CA GLU A 6 -3.28 11.54 -2.50
C GLU A 6 -3.19 10.10 -2.03
N VAL A 7 -4.17 9.27 -2.42
CA VAL A 7 -4.18 7.83 -2.12
C VAL A 7 -3.00 7.12 -2.80
N LYS A 8 -2.73 7.41 -4.07
CA LYS A 8 -1.57 6.88 -4.79
C LYS A 8 -0.25 7.31 -4.15
N LYS A 9 -0.14 8.56 -3.68
CA LYS A 9 1.04 9.04 -2.94
C LYS A 9 1.23 8.32 -1.61
N ALA A 10 0.16 8.19 -0.83
CA ALA A 10 0.17 7.49 0.45
C ALA A 10 0.54 6.00 0.27
N PHE A 11 -0.03 5.33 -0.74
CA PHE A 11 0.31 3.96 -1.09
C PHE A 11 1.79 3.80 -1.42
N ARG A 12 2.34 4.70 -2.25
CA ARG A 12 3.76 4.64 -2.64
C ARG A 12 4.68 4.80 -1.42
N ALA A 13 4.32 5.68 -0.48
CA ALA A 13 5.06 5.85 0.77
C ALA A 13 4.96 4.60 1.67
N ALA A 14 3.76 4.04 1.82
CA ALA A 14 3.53 2.82 2.59
C ALA A 14 4.31 1.63 2.01
N ARG A 15 4.37 1.49 0.68
CA ARG A 15 5.17 0.45 0.01
C ARG A 15 6.66 0.56 0.34
N ILE A 16 7.23 1.77 0.23
CA ILE A 16 8.66 2.00 0.54
C ILE A 16 8.95 1.68 2.01
N ALA A 17 8.09 2.13 2.93
CA ALA A 17 8.26 1.84 4.35
C ALA A 17 8.14 0.33 4.64
N GLY A 18 7.16 -0.34 4.03
CA GLY A 18 6.97 -1.78 4.14
C GLY A 18 8.16 -2.58 3.61
N GLU A 19 8.70 -2.21 2.44
CA GLU A 19 9.90 -2.83 1.87
C GLU A 19 11.12 -2.66 2.78
N GLN A 20 11.29 -1.49 3.40
CA GLN A 20 12.34 -1.29 4.40
C GLN A 20 12.10 -2.16 5.64
N MET A 21 10.87 -2.22 6.16
CA MET A 21 10.58 -3.06 7.33
C MET A 21 10.81 -4.54 7.03
N LEU A 22 10.43 -5.00 5.84
CA LEU A 22 10.63 -6.37 5.37
C LEU A 22 12.12 -6.70 5.25
N SER A 23 12.92 -5.81 4.67
CA SER A 23 14.37 -6.03 4.50
C SER A 23 15.13 -6.10 5.82
N HIS A 24 14.63 -5.42 6.85
CA HIS A 24 15.17 -5.48 8.21
C HIS A 24 14.55 -6.62 9.06
N GLY A 25 13.69 -7.46 8.47
CA GLY A 25 13.01 -8.56 9.19
C GLY A 25 12.06 -8.10 10.29
N ARG A 26 11.57 -6.84 10.23
CA ARG A 26 10.65 -6.28 11.22
C ARG A 26 9.19 -6.65 10.98
N ILE A 27 8.85 -7.00 9.73
CA ILE A 27 7.56 -7.54 9.32
C ILE A 27 7.81 -8.76 8.44
N THR A 28 6.82 -9.64 8.34
CA THR A 28 6.86 -10.77 7.41
C THR A 28 6.43 -10.35 6.01
N TRP A 29 6.69 -11.22 5.04
CA TRP A 29 6.13 -11.06 3.69
C TRP A 29 4.60 -11.02 3.73
N ASP A 30 3.96 -11.83 4.57
CA ASP A 30 2.51 -11.90 4.69
C ASP A 30 1.92 -10.59 5.26
N ASP A 31 2.58 -9.99 6.26
CA ASP A 31 2.21 -8.68 6.79
C ASP A 31 2.29 -7.59 5.70
N PHE A 32 3.37 -7.61 4.92
CA PHE A 32 3.58 -6.70 3.82
C PHE A 32 2.51 -6.88 2.74
N SER A 33 2.26 -8.11 2.29
CA SER A 33 1.30 -8.40 1.23
C SER A 33 -0.12 -8.06 1.64
N ASN A 34 -0.52 -8.33 2.88
CA ASN A 34 -1.84 -7.97 3.40
C ASN A 34 -2.04 -6.46 3.41
N THR A 35 -1.02 -5.71 3.83
CA THR A 35 -1.05 -4.24 3.81
C THR A 35 -1.19 -3.72 2.38
N MET A 36 -0.42 -4.25 1.42
CA MET A 36 -0.52 -3.83 0.02
C MET A 36 -1.88 -4.19 -0.59
N ARG A 37 -2.43 -5.37 -0.29
CA ARG A 37 -3.75 -5.78 -0.79
C ARG A 37 -4.87 -4.87 -0.30
N GLY A 38 -4.81 -4.41 0.95
CA GLY A 38 -5.77 -3.45 1.48
C GLY A 38 -5.81 -2.14 0.67
N TYR A 39 -4.65 -1.67 0.23
CA TYR A 39 -4.57 -0.47 -0.61
C TYR A 39 -5.07 -0.71 -2.04
N GLU A 40 -4.83 -1.88 -2.62
CA GLU A 40 -5.37 -2.24 -3.93
C GLU A 40 -6.90 -2.21 -3.91
N ILE A 41 -7.51 -2.80 -2.88
CA ILE A 41 -8.97 -2.80 -2.70
C ILE A 41 -9.52 -1.38 -2.56
N GLU A 42 -8.84 -0.51 -1.82
CA GLU A 42 -9.25 0.89 -1.65
C GLU A 42 -9.23 1.64 -3.00
N LEU A 43 -8.20 1.41 -3.83
CA LEU A 43 -8.06 2.03 -5.15
C LEU A 43 -9.09 1.47 -6.15
N GLU A 44 -9.32 0.15 -6.15
CA GLU A 44 -10.40 -0.50 -6.90
C GLU A 44 -11.77 0.11 -6.51
N GLY A 45 -12.02 0.29 -5.21
CA GLY A 45 -13.25 0.92 -4.69
C GLY A 45 -13.43 2.39 -5.10
N MET A 46 -12.34 3.08 -5.45
CA MET A 46 -12.36 4.44 -6.01
C MET A 46 -12.51 4.47 -7.53
N GLY A 47 -12.64 3.32 -8.20
CA GLY A 47 -12.72 3.21 -9.66
C GLY A 47 -11.37 3.45 -10.35
N VAL A 48 -10.26 3.24 -9.64
CA VAL A 48 -8.91 3.34 -10.19
C VAL A 48 -8.53 1.99 -10.78
N ASP A 49 -8.26 1.96 -12.09
CA ASP A 49 -7.62 0.82 -12.73
C ASP A 49 -6.12 0.86 -12.38
N LEU A 50 -5.63 -0.22 -11.73
CA LEU A 50 -4.29 -0.32 -11.13
C LEU A 50 -3.25 -0.93 -12.05
#